data_AF-A0A132UAW5-F1
#
_entry.id   AF-A0A132UAW5-F1
#
_cell.length_a   1.000
_cell.length_b   1.000
_cell.length_c   1.000
_cell.angle_alpha   90.00
_cell.angle_beta   90.00
_cell.angle_gamma   90.00
#
_symmetry.space_group_name_H-M   'P 1'
#
loop_
_entity.id
_entity.type
_entity.pdbx_description
1 polymer ?
#
loop_
_entity_poly.entity_id
_entity_poly.type
_entity_poly.pdbx_seq_one_letter_code
_entity_poly.pdbx_strand_id
1 'polypeptide(L)'
;MILAKLLVELLTENQLEDEEFISWNKIDLGEFELLDDASLELDKSSFVNLRHKAALLANIITDFSQIEYPLDRMKRHRHEINGGYKIAKRRGARLNEVEVYNLLFRFTDPKRRDAIAIMYRTERFGMEKILLLPDKTQARFKQECRSYLNEAAYLVLRQKMDPDDQSELIENLRCLNVHERCAQTLQHEFGHVLHWREWDALDIHNERDILTWFLEYGYYEIVDRRVPGFSEMNIFEKLLVLKESLVEDYRVSLNIKAERGKFILPNKFCFTGDFEKPNLMNEGVEIMKRMLDDQISDTRHRSASSSDYDSLKAIAVIQRRRRRNPNWVAGESSITTETIKSDYKQLDAFLEVASTNEKVEGPVKTIHS
;
A
#
# COMPACT_ATOMS: atom_id res chain seq x y z
N MET A 1 27.49 10.66 10.59
CA MET A 1 26.89 10.21 11.86
C MET A 1 25.62 9.37 11.67
N ILE A 2 24.60 9.83 10.94
CA ILE A 2 23.34 9.07 10.73
C ILE A 2 23.53 7.85 9.80
N LEU A 3 24.28 7.99 8.71
CA LEU A 3 24.61 6.85 7.83
C LEU A 3 25.38 5.76 8.59
N ALA A 4 26.30 6.16 9.49
CA ALA A 4 27.05 5.25 10.35
C ALA A 4 26.13 4.55 11.37
N LYS A 5 25.15 5.24 11.96
CA LYS A 5 24.11 4.62 12.80
C LYS A 5 23.27 3.59 12.02
N LEU A 6 22.83 3.93 10.81
CA LEU A 6 22.11 3.01 9.90
C LEU A 6 22.98 1.80 9.52
N LEU A 7 24.25 2.02 9.23
CA LEU A 7 25.23 0.95 8.94
C LEU A 7 25.47 0.06 10.16
N VAL A 8 25.62 0.61 11.37
CA VAL A 8 25.81 -0.15 12.61
C VAL A 8 24.58 -0.99 12.96
N GLU A 9 23.37 -0.46 12.77
CA GLU A 9 22.14 -1.22 13.02
C GLU A 9 21.90 -2.30 11.95
N LEU A 10 22.34 -2.06 10.71
CA LEU A 10 22.38 -3.07 9.65
C LEU A 10 23.44 -4.17 9.89
N LEU A 11 24.54 -3.82 10.57
CA LEU A 11 25.61 -4.74 10.97
C LEU A 11 25.16 -5.65 12.12
N THR A 12 24.41 -5.14 13.10
CA THR A 12 23.86 -5.95 14.21
C THR A 12 22.71 -6.87 13.76
N GLU A 13 22.06 -6.60 12.63
CA GLU A 13 21.01 -7.47 12.12
C GLU A 13 21.50 -8.84 11.60
N ASN A 14 22.78 -8.99 11.27
CA ASN A 14 23.37 -10.23 10.76
C ASN A 14 23.61 -11.28 11.86
N GLN A 15 23.51 -10.92 13.14
CA GLN A 15 23.50 -11.92 14.22
C GLN A 15 22.10 -12.51 14.32
N LEU A 16 21.85 -13.51 13.47
CA LEU A 16 20.83 -14.54 13.71
C LEU A 16 21.39 -15.50 14.76
N GLU A 17 21.61 -15.04 15.99
CA GLU A 17 21.80 -15.92 17.14
C GLU A 17 21.59 -15.10 18.43
N ASP A 18 20.64 -15.61 19.22
CA ASP A 18 20.31 -15.37 20.62
C ASP A 18 20.21 -13.95 21.21
N GLU A 19 19.27 -13.90 22.16
CA GLU A 19 18.83 -12.77 22.96
C GLU A 19 19.95 -11.85 23.45
N GLU A 20 19.81 -10.55 23.19
CA GLU A 20 19.99 -9.56 24.26
C GLU A 20 19.19 -8.28 23.97
N PHE A 21 18.31 -7.94 24.91
CA PHE A 21 17.51 -6.73 24.90
C PHE A 21 18.45 -5.53 25.05
N ILE A 22 18.77 -4.83 23.95
CA ILE A 22 19.48 -3.55 24.04
C ILE A 22 18.52 -2.53 24.66
N SER A 23 18.77 -2.17 25.92
CA SER A 23 18.10 -1.09 26.63
C SER A 23 18.54 0.26 26.05
N TRP A 24 17.67 0.87 25.25
CA TRP A 24 17.90 2.13 24.53
C TRP A 24 18.03 3.38 25.42
N ASN A 25 17.89 3.25 26.73
CA ASN A 25 17.88 4.39 27.66
C ASN A 25 19.28 4.88 28.09
N LYS A 26 20.36 4.40 27.47
CA LYS A 26 21.75 4.72 27.89
C LYS A 26 22.73 5.02 26.75
N ILE A 27 22.26 5.44 25.57
CA ILE A 27 23.18 5.98 24.56
C ILE A 27 23.26 7.49 24.77
N ASP A 28 24.28 7.91 25.51
CA ASP A 28 24.65 9.32 25.64
C ASP A 28 25.10 9.84 24.27
N LEU A 29 24.45 10.89 23.78
CA LEU A 29 24.57 11.39 22.41
C LEU A 29 25.79 12.33 22.24
N GLY A 30 26.62 12.49 23.27
CA GLY A 30 27.72 13.45 23.33
C GLY A 30 29.11 12.94 22.93
N GLU A 31 29.38 11.64 23.04
CA GLU A 31 30.75 11.11 22.84
C GLU A 31 30.70 9.82 22.03
N PHE A 32 31.00 9.90 20.74
CA PHE A 32 31.52 8.76 20.01
C PHE A 32 33.04 8.88 20.05
N GLU A 33 33.68 8.14 20.96
CA GLU A 33 35.05 7.71 20.71
C GLU A 33 35.05 7.00 19.35
N LEU A 34 36.00 7.38 18.50
CA LEU A 34 36.29 6.66 17.26
C LEU A 34 36.30 5.18 17.61
N LEU A 35 35.40 4.40 17.01
CA LEU A 35 35.47 2.95 17.02
C LEU A 35 36.89 2.61 16.61
N ASP A 36 37.67 2.13 17.57
CA ASP A 36 39.00 1.60 17.36
C ASP A 36 38.90 0.56 16.23
N ASP A 37 39.94 0.46 15.40
CA ASP A 37 40.04 -0.37 14.19
C ASP A 37 39.99 -1.89 14.51
N ALA A 38 39.09 -2.32 15.39
CA ALA A 38 38.69 -3.69 15.55
C ALA A 38 38.05 -4.12 14.22
N SER A 39 38.83 -4.85 13.43
CA SER A 39 38.39 -5.53 12.23
C SER A 39 37.15 -6.36 12.56
N LEU A 40 35.97 -5.80 12.24
CA LEU A 40 34.71 -6.53 12.21
C LEU A 40 34.89 -7.64 11.16
N GLU A 41 35.27 -8.83 11.62
CA GLU A 41 35.29 -10.04 10.80
C GLU A 41 33.84 -10.42 10.48
N LEU A 42 33.28 -9.74 9.47
CA LEU A 42 32.03 -10.12 8.87
C LEU A 42 32.30 -11.26 7.90
N ASP A 43 31.53 -12.33 8.03
CA ASP A 43 31.53 -13.37 7.00
C ASP A 43 31.15 -12.76 5.62
N LYS A 44 31.58 -13.42 4.54
CA LYS A 44 31.41 -12.92 3.18
C LYS A 44 29.94 -12.69 2.81
N SER A 45 29.01 -13.50 3.32
CA SER A 45 27.57 -13.35 3.09
C SER A 45 26.98 -12.13 3.79
N SER A 46 27.37 -11.92 5.05
CA SER A 46 27.01 -10.78 5.89
C SER A 46 27.48 -9.47 5.27
N PHE A 47 28.69 -9.45 4.69
CA PHE A 47 29.23 -8.29 3.98
C PHE A 47 28.49 -8.00 2.66
N VAL A 48 28.15 -9.02 1.86
CA VAL A 48 27.37 -8.85 0.62
C VAL A 48 25.98 -8.29 0.91
N ASN A 49 25.31 -8.82 1.93
CA ASN A 49 24.00 -8.32 2.37
C ASN A 49 24.07 -6.85 2.83
N LEU A 50 25.10 -6.49 3.59
CA LEU A 50 25.32 -5.11 4.02
C LEU A 50 25.48 -4.18 2.82
N ARG A 51 26.32 -4.55 1.86
CA ARG A 51 26.58 -3.75 0.66
C ARG A 51 25.31 -3.54 -0.17
N HIS A 52 24.48 -4.57 -0.33
CA HIS A 52 23.20 -4.44 -1.03
C HIS A 52 22.22 -3.51 -0.29
N LYS A 53 22.07 -3.66 1.03
CA LYS A 53 21.21 -2.78 1.83
C LYS A 53 21.70 -1.33 1.82
N ALA A 54 23.01 -1.10 1.94
CA ALA A 54 23.60 0.23 1.87
C ALA A 54 23.41 0.86 0.48
N ALA A 55 23.58 0.09 -0.60
CA ALA A 55 23.32 0.58 -1.96
C ALA A 55 21.85 0.94 -2.17
N LEU A 56 20.91 0.15 -1.63
CA LEU A 56 19.49 0.49 -1.66
C LEU A 56 19.21 1.80 -0.94
N LEU A 57 19.74 1.97 0.28
CA LEU A 57 19.54 3.19 1.07
C LEU A 57 20.14 4.41 0.37
N ALA A 58 21.32 4.28 -0.24
CA ALA A 58 21.93 5.36 -1.01
C ALA A 58 21.11 5.73 -2.26
N ASN A 59 20.37 4.78 -2.84
CA ASN A 59 19.46 5.07 -3.95
C ASN A 59 18.15 5.74 -3.49
N ILE A 60 17.68 5.41 -2.28
CA ILE A 60 16.41 5.90 -1.74
C ILE A 60 16.57 7.26 -1.04
N ILE A 61 17.69 7.47 -0.35
CA ILE A 61 17.99 8.67 0.43
C ILE A 61 19.07 9.44 -0.34
N THR A 62 18.65 10.45 -1.10
CA THR A 62 19.59 11.37 -1.76
C THR A 62 19.99 12.53 -0.84
N ASP A 63 19.11 12.91 0.09
CA ASP A 63 19.35 13.92 1.11
C ASP A 63 18.71 13.48 2.45
N PHE A 64 19.42 13.65 3.56
CA PHE A 64 18.92 13.34 4.90
C PHE A 64 17.70 14.16 5.31
N SER A 65 17.48 15.34 4.70
CA SER A 65 16.26 16.13 4.90
C SER A 65 14.98 15.39 4.44
N GLN A 66 15.12 14.35 3.62
CA GLN A 66 14.03 13.55 3.06
C GLN A 66 13.49 12.48 4.02
N ILE A 67 14.13 12.29 5.18
CA ILE A 67 13.76 11.25 6.13
C ILE A 67 13.58 11.79 7.54
N GLU A 68 12.66 11.19 8.28
CA GLU A 68 12.45 11.44 9.70
C GLU A 68 12.56 10.12 10.48
N TYR A 69 13.12 10.22 11.69
CA TYR A 69 13.13 9.13 12.67
C TYR A 69 11.99 9.36 13.64
N PRO A 70 10.86 8.64 13.48
CA PRO A 70 9.72 8.86 14.34
C PRO A 70 10.04 8.35 15.76
N LEU A 71 10.30 9.28 16.68
CA LEU A 71 10.52 8.98 18.10
C LEU A 71 9.32 8.25 18.73
N ASP A 72 8.13 8.45 18.17
CA ASP A 72 6.88 7.84 18.59
C ASP A 72 6.54 6.55 17.82
N ARG A 73 7.29 6.14 16.80
CA ARG A 73 7.03 4.91 16.03
C ARG A 73 8.32 4.14 15.84
N MET A 74 8.45 3.02 16.53
CA MET A 74 9.62 2.17 16.31
C MET A 74 9.48 1.38 15.01
N LYS A 75 10.62 0.90 14.53
CA LYS A 75 10.70 -0.17 13.54
C LYS A 75 9.70 -1.28 13.85
N ARG A 76 9.08 -1.86 12.82
CA ARG A 76 8.24 -3.03 13.01
C ARG A 76 9.06 -4.19 13.57
N HIS A 77 8.50 -4.93 14.51
CA HIS A 77 9.21 -6.02 15.17
C HIS A 77 9.41 -7.21 14.21
N ARG A 78 10.55 -7.91 14.28
CA ARG A 78 10.83 -9.09 13.42
C ARG A 78 9.73 -10.16 13.54
N HIS A 79 9.22 -10.37 14.74
CA HIS A 79 8.08 -11.27 15.01
C HIS A 79 6.84 -10.94 14.18
N GLU A 80 6.46 -9.65 14.10
CA GLU A 80 5.33 -9.17 13.29
C GLU A 80 5.54 -9.56 11.83
N ILE A 81 6.70 -9.22 11.28
CA ILE A 81 7.03 -9.38 9.86
C ILE A 81 7.12 -10.86 9.49
N ASN A 82 7.82 -11.67 10.27
CA ASN A 82 7.98 -13.09 9.99
C ASN A 82 6.63 -13.82 10.03
N GLY A 83 5.75 -13.48 10.99
CA GLY A 83 4.39 -14.01 11.03
C GLY A 83 3.55 -13.54 9.85
N GLY A 84 3.62 -12.24 9.51
CA GLY A 84 2.91 -11.68 8.37
C GLY A 84 3.32 -12.30 7.03
N TYR A 85 4.62 -12.48 6.82
CA TYR A 85 5.17 -13.12 5.63
C TYR A 85 4.68 -14.57 5.47
N LYS A 86 4.67 -15.35 6.57
CA LYS A 86 4.14 -16.73 6.57
C LYS A 86 2.66 -16.77 6.19
N ILE A 87 1.84 -15.89 6.75
CA ILE A 87 0.40 -15.81 6.45
C ILE A 87 0.18 -15.39 5.00
N ALA A 88 0.85 -14.33 4.54
CA ALA A 88 0.71 -13.84 3.17
C ALA A 88 1.06 -14.91 2.12
N LYS A 89 2.18 -15.63 2.32
CA LYS A 89 2.57 -16.76 1.46
C LYS A 89 1.55 -17.90 1.50
N ARG A 90 1.06 -18.27 2.69
CA ARG A 90 0.03 -19.32 2.83
C ARG A 90 -1.23 -19.00 2.01
N ARG A 91 -1.59 -17.72 1.90
CA ARG A 91 -2.74 -17.25 1.11
C ARG A 91 -2.46 -17.12 -0.39
N GLY A 92 -1.23 -17.33 -0.83
CA GLY A 92 -0.84 -17.32 -2.25
C GLY A 92 -0.16 -16.04 -2.72
N ALA A 93 0.18 -15.09 -1.84
CA ALA A 93 0.99 -13.95 -2.25
C ALA A 93 2.41 -14.40 -2.62
N ARG A 94 2.88 -14.06 -3.83
CA ARG A 94 4.18 -14.49 -4.38
C ARG A 94 5.32 -13.60 -3.89
N LEU A 95 5.45 -13.49 -2.57
CA LEU A 95 6.49 -12.68 -1.90
C LEU A 95 7.93 -13.23 -2.10
N ASN A 96 8.09 -14.32 -2.85
CA ASN A 96 9.38 -14.82 -3.33
C ASN A 96 9.86 -14.09 -4.61
N GLU A 97 8.99 -13.36 -5.29
CA GLU A 97 9.31 -12.58 -6.48
C GLU A 97 9.79 -11.15 -6.16
N VAL A 98 9.77 -10.76 -4.88
CA VAL A 98 10.10 -9.41 -4.41
C VAL A 98 10.97 -9.46 -3.17
N GLU A 99 11.78 -8.42 -2.96
CA GLU A 99 12.57 -8.26 -1.74
C GLU A 99 11.81 -7.42 -0.71
N VAL A 100 11.74 -7.86 0.54
CA VAL A 100 11.06 -7.12 1.62
C VAL A 100 12.09 -6.51 2.57
N TYR A 101 12.02 -5.19 2.76
CA TYR A 101 12.89 -4.43 3.65
C TYR A 101 12.09 -3.82 4.80
N ASN A 102 12.66 -3.83 5.99
CA ASN A 102 12.07 -3.21 7.18
C ASN A 102 12.86 -1.96 7.58
N LEU A 103 12.33 -0.79 7.27
CA LEU A 103 13.00 0.48 7.45
C LEU A 103 12.83 1.03 8.87
N LEU A 104 13.81 1.83 9.28
CA LEU A 104 13.91 2.48 10.59
C LEU A 104 13.39 3.92 10.59
N PHE A 105 13.15 4.47 9.40
CA PHE A 105 12.78 5.86 9.18
C PHE A 105 11.56 5.93 8.28
N ARG A 106 10.92 7.10 8.27
CA ARG A 106 9.85 7.44 7.33
C ARG A 106 10.34 8.54 6.41
N PHE A 107 9.67 8.70 5.27
CA PHE A 107 9.94 9.79 4.36
C PHE A 107 9.27 11.08 4.85
N THR A 108 9.90 12.23 4.64
CA THR A 108 9.31 13.53 4.95
C THR A 108 8.46 14.06 3.80
N ASP A 109 8.65 13.52 2.58
CA ASP A 109 7.90 13.98 1.41
C ASP A 109 6.40 13.71 1.58
N PRO A 110 5.52 14.67 1.24
CA PRO A 110 4.08 14.53 1.48
C PRO A 110 3.43 13.29 0.84
N LYS A 111 3.97 12.76 -0.26
CA LYS A 111 3.38 11.61 -0.95
C LYS A 111 3.63 10.31 -0.18
N ARG A 112 4.81 10.18 0.44
CA ARG A 112 5.21 8.94 1.15
C ARG A 112 5.15 9.04 2.67
N ARG A 113 5.03 10.26 3.21
CA ARG A 113 5.07 10.53 4.65
C ARG A 113 4.06 9.74 5.45
N ASP A 114 2.88 9.50 4.88
CA ASP A 114 1.79 8.82 5.57
C ASP A 114 1.77 7.32 5.32
N ALA A 115 2.46 6.83 4.29
CA ALA A 115 2.46 5.43 3.90
C ALA A 115 2.98 4.53 5.04
N ILE A 116 2.46 3.31 5.15
CA ILE A 116 2.97 2.33 6.13
C ILE A 116 3.88 1.29 5.47
N ALA A 117 3.79 1.16 4.15
CA ALA A 117 4.71 0.45 3.30
C ALA A 117 4.73 1.10 1.90
N ILE A 118 5.72 0.75 1.09
CA ILE A 118 5.90 1.28 -0.26
C ILE A 118 6.43 0.17 -1.16
N MET A 119 5.83 0.00 -2.32
CA MET A 119 6.40 -0.74 -3.44
C MET A 119 7.44 0.13 -4.14
N TYR A 120 8.66 -0.39 -4.26
CA TYR A 120 9.80 0.32 -4.83
C TYR A 120 10.54 -0.55 -5.83
N ARG A 121 10.93 0.03 -6.97
CA ARG A 121 11.81 -0.64 -7.93
C ARG A 121 13.04 0.22 -8.21
N THR A 122 14.17 -0.44 -8.40
CA THR A 122 15.42 0.18 -8.80
C THR A 122 15.66 0.02 -10.30
N GLU A 123 16.02 1.09 -11.01
CA GLU A 123 16.43 1.04 -12.43
C GLU A 123 17.59 0.03 -12.67
N ARG A 124 18.45 -0.18 -11.65
CA ARG A 124 19.69 -0.97 -11.75
C ARG A 124 19.59 -2.43 -11.31
N PHE A 125 18.61 -2.77 -10.48
CA PHE A 125 18.42 -4.13 -9.97
C PHE A 125 16.99 -4.53 -10.29
N GLY A 126 16.81 -5.42 -11.27
CA GLY A 126 15.51 -5.73 -11.87
C GLY A 126 14.44 -6.33 -10.95
N MET A 127 14.74 -6.56 -9.66
CA MET A 127 13.77 -7.03 -8.66
C MET A 127 13.03 -5.86 -7.98
N GLU A 128 11.71 -5.95 -7.97
CA GLU A 128 10.82 -5.12 -7.18
C GLU A 128 11.00 -5.39 -5.68
N LYS A 129 10.73 -4.35 -4.88
CA LYS A 129 10.98 -4.32 -3.45
C LYS A 129 9.74 -3.81 -2.73
N ILE A 130 9.52 -4.31 -1.52
CA ILE A 130 8.52 -3.79 -0.58
C ILE A 130 9.27 -3.21 0.61
N LEU A 131 9.10 -1.91 0.84
CA LEU A 131 9.69 -1.18 1.95
C LEU A 131 8.64 -1.02 3.04
N LEU A 132 8.75 -1.80 4.12
CA LEU A 132 7.92 -1.61 5.31
C LEU A 132 8.47 -0.41 6.10
N LEU A 133 7.61 0.56 6.38
CA LEU A 133 7.96 1.74 7.17
C LEU A 133 7.62 1.52 8.65
N PRO A 134 8.27 2.27 9.58
CA PRO A 134 7.91 2.27 10.99
C PRO A 134 6.42 2.53 11.20
N ASP A 135 5.75 1.61 11.92
CA ASP A 135 4.32 1.67 12.20
C ASP A 135 4.01 1.07 13.57
N LYS A 136 2.96 1.59 14.22
CA LYS A 136 2.40 1.03 15.45
C LYS A 136 1.27 0.07 15.10
N THR A 137 1.61 -1.05 14.46
CA THR A 137 0.64 -2.01 13.88
C THR A 137 -0.48 -2.37 14.85
N GLN A 138 -0.15 -2.66 16.12
CA GLN A 138 -1.11 -3.00 17.16
C GLN A 138 -2.14 -1.91 17.47
N ALA A 139 -1.71 -0.64 17.47
CA ALA A 139 -2.59 0.50 17.70
C ALA A 139 -3.43 0.79 16.45
N ARG A 140 -2.81 0.70 15.27
CA ARG A 140 -3.45 0.94 13.98
C ARG A 140 -4.62 0.00 13.76
N PHE A 141 -4.41 -1.31 13.87
CA PHE A 141 -5.48 -2.26 13.57
C PHE A 141 -6.65 -2.14 14.54
N LYS A 142 -6.40 -1.77 15.81
CA LYS A 142 -7.47 -1.44 16.77
C LYS A 142 -8.29 -0.23 16.31
N GLN A 143 -7.64 0.79 15.76
CA GLN A 143 -8.31 1.99 15.23
C GLN A 143 -9.09 1.68 13.94
N GLU A 144 -8.51 0.90 13.02
CA GLU A 144 -9.19 0.43 11.81
C GLU A 144 -10.46 -0.37 12.17
N CYS A 145 -10.35 -1.38 13.04
CA CYS A 145 -11.50 -2.15 13.51
C CYS A 145 -12.59 -1.25 14.10
N ARG A 146 -12.22 -0.28 14.96
CA ARG A 146 -13.20 0.65 15.53
C ARG A 146 -13.90 1.47 14.44
N SER A 147 -13.19 1.96 13.44
CA SER A 147 -13.77 2.74 12.36
C SER A 147 -14.73 1.91 11.50
N TYR A 148 -14.38 0.67 11.16
CA TYR A 148 -15.26 -0.23 10.42
C TYR A 148 -16.51 -0.61 11.22
N LEU A 149 -16.37 -0.94 12.50
CA LEU A 149 -17.51 -1.28 13.37
C LEU A 149 -18.46 -0.09 13.54
N ASN A 150 -17.94 1.13 13.64
CA ASN A 150 -18.76 2.33 13.70
C ASN A 150 -19.56 2.55 12.41
N GLU A 151 -18.94 2.32 11.25
CA GLU A 151 -19.65 2.43 9.96
C GLU A 151 -20.73 1.35 9.85
N ALA A 152 -20.38 0.09 10.12
CA ALA A 152 -21.33 -1.02 10.06
C ALA A 152 -22.54 -0.77 10.97
N ALA A 153 -22.32 -0.32 12.20
CA ALA A 153 -23.41 0.05 13.12
C ALA A 153 -24.27 1.20 12.57
N TYR A 154 -23.65 2.22 11.96
CA TYR A 154 -24.37 3.31 11.31
C TYR A 154 -25.25 2.80 10.14
N LEU A 155 -24.74 1.89 9.31
CA LEU A 155 -25.48 1.32 8.18
C LEU A 155 -26.64 0.43 8.62
N VAL A 156 -26.44 -0.41 9.65
CA VAL A 156 -27.52 -1.23 10.24
C VAL A 156 -28.63 -0.34 10.81
N LEU A 157 -28.29 0.72 11.55
CA LEU A 157 -29.28 1.68 12.07
C LEU A 157 -30.08 2.38 10.96
N ARG A 158 -29.51 2.47 9.76
CA ARG A 158 -30.14 3.05 8.57
C ARG A 158 -30.85 2.01 7.70
N GLN A 159 -30.89 0.73 8.11
CA GLN A 159 -31.44 -0.38 7.33
C GLN A 159 -30.75 -0.54 5.96
N LYS A 160 -29.46 -0.21 5.89
CA LYS A 160 -28.66 -0.30 4.67
C LYS A 160 -27.63 -1.44 4.70
N MET A 161 -27.49 -2.15 5.81
CA MET A 161 -26.65 -3.34 5.97
C MET A 161 -27.46 -4.41 6.70
N ASP A 162 -27.32 -5.67 6.28
CA ASP A 162 -27.92 -6.81 6.96
C ASP A 162 -27.24 -7.03 8.34
N PRO A 163 -28.00 -7.19 9.44
CA PRO A 163 -27.44 -7.56 10.74
C PRO A 163 -26.60 -8.85 10.73
N ASP A 164 -26.89 -9.81 9.86
CA ASP A 164 -26.12 -11.05 9.73
C ASP A 164 -24.74 -10.76 9.10
N ASP A 165 -24.70 -9.92 8.05
CA ASP A 165 -23.44 -9.44 7.46
C ASP A 165 -22.60 -8.66 8.49
N GLN A 166 -23.24 -7.88 9.37
CA GLN A 166 -22.55 -7.17 10.44
C GLN A 166 -21.93 -8.16 11.45
N SER A 167 -22.65 -9.23 11.77
CA SER A 167 -22.18 -10.27 12.67
C SER A 167 -20.96 -10.98 12.09
N GLU A 168 -20.99 -11.30 10.79
CA GLU A 168 -19.84 -11.88 10.09
C GLU A 168 -18.63 -10.93 10.08
N LEU A 169 -18.84 -9.63 9.82
CA LEU A 169 -17.78 -8.63 9.90
C LEU A 169 -17.12 -8.60 11.28
N ILE A 170 -17.91 -8.65 12.36
CA ILE A 170 -17.40 -8.68 13.73
C ILE A 170 -16.51 -9.90 13.97
N GLU A 171 -16.94 -11.08 13.50
CA GLU A 171 -16.14 -12.30 13.59
C GLU A 171 -14.83 -12.20 12.80
N ASN A 172 -14.90 -11.65 11.60
CA ASN A 172 -13.73 -11.48 10.73
C ASN A 172 -12.70 -10.51 11.36
N LEU A 173 -13.16 -9.37 11.90
CA LEU A 173 -12.29 -8.40 12.55
C LEU A 173 -11.67 -8.91 13.86
N ARG A 174 -12.29 -9.90 14.54
CA ARG A 174 -11.68 -10.56 15.71
C ARG A 174 -10.47 -11.42 15.35
N CYS A 175 -10.33 -11.82 14.09
CA CYS A 175 -9.17 -12.57 13.63
C CYS A 175 -7.93 -11.66 13.46
N LEU A 176 -8.10 -10.34 13.41
CA LEU A 176 -7.03 -9.39 13.15
C LEU A 176 -6.06 -9.30 14.34
N ASN A 177 -4.79 -9.59 14.06
CA ASN A 177 -3.65 -9.44 14.97
C ASN A 177 -2.47 -8.79 14.23
N VAL A 178 -1.33 -8.61 14.89
CA VAL A 178 -0.15 -7.97 14.27
C VAL A 178 0.34 -8.71 13.02
N HIS A 179 0.31 -10.04 13.02
CA HIS A 179 0.73 -10.84 11.87
C HIS A 179 -0.25 -10.72 10.72
N GLU A 180 -1.55 -10.82 11.01
CA GLU A 180 -2.60 -10.66 10.01
C GLU A 180 -2.55 -9.28 9.36
N ARG A 181 -2.41 -8.22 10.18
CA ARG A 181 -2.34 -6.86 9.64
C ARG A 181 -1.08 -6.63 8.81
N CYS A 182 0.05 -7.19 9.21
CA CYS A 182 1.29 -7.13 8.45
C CYS A 182 1.20 -7.94 7.15
N ALA A 183 0.60 -9.13 7.19
CA ALA A 183 0.33 -9.95 5.99
C ALA A 183 -0.47 -9.17 4.96
N GLN A 184 -1.49 -8.45 5.41
CA GLN A 184 -2.34 -7.64 4.56
C GLN A 184 -1.63 -6.44 3.95
N THR A 185 -0.71 -5.79 4.69
CA THR A 185 0.20 -4.79 4.09
C THR A 185 1.06 -5.43 2.99
N LEU A 186 1.69 -6.58 3.24
CA LEU A 186 2.53 -7.24 2.24
C LEU A 186 1.74 -7.65 0.99
N GLN A 187 0.50 -8.13 1.16
CA GLN A 187 -0.39 -8.49 0.07
C GLN A 187 -0.83 -7.26 -0.74
N HIS A 188 -1.13 -6.15 -0.07
CA HIS A 188 -1.44 -4.87 -0.71
C HIS A 188 -0.26 -4.39 -1.56
N GLU A 189 0.93 -4.26 -0.98
CA GLU A 189 2.11 -3.82 -1.75
C GLU A 189 2.45 -4.74 -2.92
N PHE A 190 2.21 -6.05 -2.77
CA PHE A 190 2.39 -6.97 -3.88
C PHE A 190 1.31 -6.79 -4.97
N GLY A 191 0.09 -6.38 -4.63
CA GLY A 191 -0.91 -6.01 -5.63
C GLY A 191 -0.47 -4.80 -6.47
N HIS A 192 0.22 -3.82 -5.87
CA HIS A 192 0.87 -2.74 -6.64
C HIS A 192 1.90 -3.28 -7.62
N VAL A 193 2.69 -4.29 -7.22
CA VAL A 193 3.64 -4.94 -8.13
C VAL A 193 2.92 -5.54 -9.33
N LEU A 194 1.79 -6.22 -9.11
CA LEU A 194 1.04 -6.87 -10.19
C LEU A 194 0.46 -5.87 -11.18
N HIS A 195 -0.25 -4.83 -10.73
CA HIS A 195 -0.85 -3.89 -11.69
C HIS A 195 0.20 -3.13 -12.49
N TRP A 196 1.36 -2.83 -11.90
CA TRP A 196 2.41 -2.11 -12.61
C TRP A 196 3.07 -2.98 -13.67
N ARG A 197 3.30 -4.26 -13.37
CA ARG A 197 3.77 -5.23 -14.36
C ARG A 197 2.78 -5.39 -15.52
N GLU A 198 1.48 -5.34 -15.22
CA GLU A 198 0.43 -5.43 -16.24
C GLU A 198 0.44 -4.20 -17.16
N TRP A 199 0.47 -2.99 -16.60
CA TRP A 199 0.58 -1.77 -17.39
C TRP A 199 1.85 -1.75 -18.24
N ASP A 200 2.97 -2.22 -17.69
CA ASP A 200 4.20 -2.36 -18.45
C ASP A 200 4.07 -3.32 -19.64
N ALA A 201 3.36 -4.45 -19.46
CA ALA A 201 3.13 -5.44 -20.51
C ALA A 201 2.22 -4.88 -21.62
N LEU A 202 1.26 -4.03 -21.23
CA LEU A 202 0.31 -3.37 -22.12
C LEU A 202 0.82 -2.03 -22.68
N ASP A 203 2.03 -1.60 -22.31
CA ASP A 203 2.62 -0.31 -22.68
C ASP A 203 1.81 0.92 -22.23
N ILE A 204 1.16 0.82 -21.06
CA ILE A 204 0.36 1.88 -20.43
C ILE A 204 1.24 2.72 -19.50
N HIS A 205 1.48 3.98 -19.86
CA HIS A 205 2.45 4.84 -19.15
C HIS A 205 1.91 6.20 -18.68
N ASN A 206 0.68 6.55 -19.01
CA ASN A 206 0.10 7.85 -18.65
C ASN A 206 -1.32 7.70 -18.07
N GLU A 207 -1.76 8.75 -17.37
CA GLU A 207 -3.04 8.78 -16.65
C GLU A 207 -4.26 8.58 -17.57
N ARG A 208 -4.16 8.99 -18.83
CA ARG A 208 -5.23 8.84 -19.82
C ARG A 208 -5.41 7.39 -20.25
N ASP A 209 -4.31 6.69 -20.50
CA ASP A 209 -4.34 5.27 -20.86
C ASP A 209 -4.77 4.41 -19.67
N ILE A 210 -4.32 4.77 -18.46
CA ILE A 210 -4.78 4.13 -17.21
C ILE A 210 -6.30 4.29 -17.04
N LEU A 211 -6.86 5.49 -17.27
CA LEU A 211 -8.31 5.70 -17.22
C LEU A 211 -9.03 4.82 -18.24
N THR A 212 -8.52 4.77 -19.47
CA THR A 212 -9.10 4.00 -20.58
C THR A 212 -9.13 2.51 -20.23
N TRP A 213 -8.03 1.98 -19.70
CA TRP A 213 -7.94 0.60 -19.23
C TRP A 213 -8.99 0.28 -18.14
N PHE A 214 -9.16 1.15 -17.15
CA PHE A 214 -10.21 0.94 -16.13
C PHE A 214 -11.63 0.97 -16.71
N LEU A 215 -11.89 1.79 -17.72
CA LEU A 215 -13.19 1.88 -18.39
C LEU A 215 -13.48 0.62 -19.23
N GLU A 216 -12.50 0.15 -20.01
CA GLU A 216 -12.64 -1.01 -20.90
C GLU A 216 -13.00 -2.30 -20.16
N TYR A 217 -12.43 -2.51 -18.98
CA TYR A 217 -12.72 -3.68 -18.14
C TYR A 217 -14.01 -3.53 -17.30
N GLY A 218 -14.67 -2.37 -17.34
CA GLY A 218 -15.82 -2.05 -16.50
C GLY A 218 -15.48 -1.79 -15.04
N TYR A 219 -14.19 -1.66 -14.70
CA TYR A 219 -13.73 -1.47 -13.32
C TYR A 219 -14.09 -0.07 -12.78
N TYR A 220 -14.12 0.92 -13.67
CA TYR A 220 -14.55 2.27 -13.33
C TYR A 220 -16.00 2.30 -12.79
N GLU A 221 -16.91 1.56 -13.42
CA GLU A 221 -18.32 1.49 -13.04
C GLU A 221 -18.54 0.71 -11.74
N ILE A 222 -17.81 -0.40 -11.52
CA ILE A 222 -17.95 -1.16 -10.26
C ILE A 222 -17.43 -0.35 -9.07
N VAL A 223 -16.37 0.44 -9.22
CA VAL A 223 -15.85 1.30 -8.13
C VAL A 223 -16.81 2.44 -7.84
N ASP A 224 -17.40 3.07 -8.87
CA ASP A 224 -18.44 4.09 -8.68
C ASP A 224 -19.63 3.57 -7.85
N ARG A 225 -20.08 2.35 -8.14
CA ARG A 225 -21.16 1.68 -7.40
C ARG A 225 -20.81 1.35 -5.94
N ARG A 226 -19.52 1.39 -5.56
CA ARG A 226 -19.03 1.01 -4.23
C ARG A 226 -18.55 2.20 -3.38
N VAL A 227 -18.25 3.34 -4.02
CA VAL A 227 -17.63 4.50 -3.35
C VAL A 227 -18.59 5.71 -3.33
N PRO A 228 -18.99 6.20 -2.14
CA PRO A 228 -19.87 7.37 -2.03
C PRO A 228 -19.30 8.63 -2.69
N GLY A 229 -20.04 9.20 -3.64
CA GLY A 229 -19.66 10.43 -4.35
C GLY A 229 -18.39 10.28 -5.21
N PHE A 230 -18.19 9.12 -5.81
CA PHE A 230 -17.08 8.86 -6.74
C PHE A 230 -17.16 9.73 -8.01
N SER A 231 -18.34 9.81 -8.63
CA SER A 231 -18.58 10.66 -9.81
C SER A 231 -18.20 12.14 -9.64
N GLU A 232 -18.33 12.66 -8.42
CA GLU A 232 -18.06 14.06 -8.03
C GLU A 232 -16.56 14.36 -7.78
N MET A 233 -15.71 13.33 -7.74
CA MET A 233 -14.28 13.48 -7.54
C MET A 233 -13.61 14.12 -8.75
N ASN A 234 -12.50 14.82 -8.52
CA ASN A 234 -11.61 15.18 -9.63
C ASN A 234 -10.93 13.91 -10.19
N ILE A 235 -10.44 13.98 -11.43
CA ILE A 235 -9.92 12.79 -12.10
C ILE A 235 -8.71 12.15 -11.40
N PHE A 236 -7.82 12.93 -10.78
CA PHE A 236 -6.67 12.39 -10.07
C PHE A 236 -7.08 11.63 -8.79
N GLU A 237 -8.10 12.14 -8.08
CA GLU A 237 -8.72 11.42 -6.96
C GLU A 237 -9.39 10.12 -7.43
N LYS A 238 -10.10 10.14 -8.57
CA LYS A 238 -10.72 8.93 -9.14
C LYS A 238 -9.66 7.90 -9.48
N LEU A 239 -8.60 8.29 -10.19
CA LEU A 239 -7.51 7.40 -10.55
C LEU A 239 -6.83 6.80 -9.32
N LEU A 240 -6.59 7.59 -8.28
CA LEU A 240 -6.06 7.08 -7.01
C LEU A 240 -7.00 6.01 -6.41
N VAL A 241 -8.30 6.31 -6.28
CA VAL A 241 -9.28 5.36 -5.73
C VAL A 241 -9.37 4.10 -6.58
N LEU A 242 -9.32 4.20 -7.91
CA LEU A 242 -9.34 3.05 -8.83
C LEU A 242 -8.11 2.15 -8.63
N LYS A 243 -6.92 2.74 -8.65
CA LYS A 243 -5.64 2.03 -8.45
C LYS A 243 -5.62 1.31 -7.10
N GLU A 244 -5.94 2.04 -6.03
CA GLU A 244 -5.90 1.47 -4.68
C GLU A 244 -7.00 0.43 -4.45
N SER A 245 -8.20 0.62 -5.02
CA SER A 245 -9.28 -0.35 -4.89
C SER A 245 -8.95 -1.64 -5.63
N LEU A 246 -8.30 -1.57 -6.79
CA LEU A 246 -7.81 -2.74 -7.54
C LEU A 246 -6.86 -3.60 -6.69
N VAL A 247 -5.92 -2.94 -6.03
CA VAL A 247 -4.93 -3.61 -5.17
C VAL A 247 -5.57 -4.19 -3.91
N GLU A 248 -6.54 -3.49 -3.33
CA GLU A 248 -7.32 -4.00 -2.20
C GLU A 248 -8.19 -5.20 -2.59
N ASP A 249 -8.80 -5.20 -3.77
CA ASP A 249 -9.57 -6.34 -4.27
C ASP A 249 -8.65 -7.55 -4.55
N TYR A 250 -7.43 -7.33 -5.05
CA TYR A 250 -6.40 -8.39 -5.10
C TYR A 250 -6.13 -8.97 -3.71
N ARG A 251 -5.85 -8.14 -2.71
CA ARG A 251 -5.62 -8.57 -1.32
C ARG A 251 -6.81 -9.37 -0.78
N VAL A 252 -8.04 -8.88 -0.98
CA VAL A 252 -9.27 -9.55 -0.54
C VAL A 252 -9.42 -10.91 -1.23
N SER A 253 -9.11 -11.02 -2.52
CA SER A 253 -9.20 -12.29 -3.27
C SER A 253 -8.35 -13.42 -2.66
N LEU A 254 -7.16 -13.09 -2.14
CA LEU A 254 -6.27 -14.04 -1.46
C LEU A 254 -6.86 -14.54 -0.14
N ASN A 255 -7.56 -13.66 0.58
CA ASN A 255 -8.22 -14.00 1.84
C ASN A 255 -9.43 -14.91 1.59
N ILE A 256 -10.31 -14.55 0.65
CA ILE A 256 -11.53 -15.31 0.33
C ILE A 256 -11.19 -16.76 -0.04
N LYS A 257 -10.15 -16.96 -0.86
CA LYS A 257 -9.70 -18.29 -1.28
C LYS A 257 -9.17 -19.14 -0.13
N ALA A 258 -8.45 -18.53 0.81
CA ALA A 258 -7.76 -19.27 1.89
C ALA A 258 -8.63 -19.45 3.16
N GLU A 259 -9.52 -18.50 3.44
CA GLU A 259 -10.25 -18.38 4.71
C GLU A 259 -11.75 -18.70 4.58
N ARG A 260 -12.10 -19.58 3.63
CA ARG A 260 -13.48 -20.06 3.41
C ARG A 260 -14.50 -18.92 3.16
N GLY A 261 -14.11 -17.90 2.41
CA GLY A 261 -14.99 -16.76 2.09
C GLY A 261 -14.86 -15.56 3.02
N LYS A 262 -14.13 -15.66 4.13
CA LYS A 262 -13.97 -14.56 5.09
C LYS A 262 -13.05 -13.45 4.57
N PHE A 263 -13.47 -12.20 4.69
CA PHE A 263 -12.62 -11.02 4.45
C PHE A 263 -12.16 -10.43 5.80
N ILE A 264 -10.89 -10.67 6.18
CA ILE A 264 -10.37 -10.30 7.51
C ILE A 264 -10.30 -8.78 7.71
N LEU A 265 -9.82 -8.03 6.71
CA LEU A 265 -9.90 -6.57 6.68
C LEU A 265 -10.69 -6.15 5.42
N PRO A 266 -11.69 -5.28 5.57
CA PRO A 266 -12.44 -4.71 4.44
C PRO A 266 -11.55 -3.93 3.47
N ASN A 267 -12.02 -3.72 2.24
CA ASN A 267 -11.39 -2.81 1.28
C ASN A 267 -11.45 -1.37 1.82
N LYS A 268 -10.30 -0.74 2.05
CA LYS A 268 -10.23 0.57 2.73
C LYS A 268 -10.94 1.72 1.98
N PHE A 269 -11.18 1.57 0.68
CA PHE A 269 -11.90 2.53 -0.15
C PHE A 269 -13.37 2.16 -0.39
N CYS A 270 -13.65 0.88 -0.59
CA CYS A 270 -14.96 0.39 -1.00
C CYS A 270 -15.84 -0.14 0.15
N PHE A 271 -15.32 -0.25 1.39
CA PHE A 271 -16.02 -0.90 2.50
C PHE A 271 -17.46 -0.44 2.73
N THR A 272 -17.76 0.86 2.58
CA THR A 272 -19.14 1.35 2.76
C THR A 272 -20.08 0.72 1.74
N GLY A 273 -19.70 0.66 0.47
CA GLY A 273 -20.51 -0.01 -0.56
C GLY A 273 -20.54 -1.52 -0.41
N ASP A 274 -19.40 -2.12 -0.04
CA ASP A 274 -19.28 -3.56 0.19
C ASP A 274 -20.14 -4.03 1.36
N PHE A 275 -20.29 -3.22 2.40
CA PHE A 275 -21.18 -3.52 3.53
C PHE A 275 -22.67 -3.41 3.17
N GLU A 276 -23.04 -2.51 2.26
CA GLU A 276 -24.44 -2.40 1.82
C GLU A 276 -24.84 -3.45 0.79
N LYS A 277 -23.90 -3.81 -0.11
CA LYS A 277 -24.11 -4.79 -1.18
C LYS A 277 -22.84 -5.65 -1.34
N PRO A 278 -22.66 -6.71 -0.53
CA PRO A 278 -21.48 -7.57 -0.56
C PRO A 278 -21.16 -8.20 -1.93
N ASN A 279 -22.19 -8.43 -2.76
CA ASN A 279 -22.01 -8.98 -4.11
C ASN A 279 -21.12 -8.10 -5.00
N LEU A 280 -21.08 -6.78 -4.78
CA LEU A 280 -20.23 -5.86 -5.53
C LEU A 280 -18.74 -6.08 -5.25
N MET A 281 -18.39 -6.51 -4.03
CA MET A 281 -17.01 -6.90 -3.70
C MET A 281 -16.57 -8.09 -4.55
N ASN A 282 -17.42 -9.12 -4.66
CA ASN A 282 -17.12 -10.29 -5.49
C ASN A 282 -17.01 -9.91 -6.98
N GLU A 283 -17.91 -9.05 -7.48
CA GLU A 283 -17.83 -8.53 -8.84
C GLU A 283 -16.52 -7.77 -9.09
N GLY A 284 -16.11 -6.89 -8.16
CA GLY A 284 -14.83 -6.19 -8.21
C GLY A 284 -13.63 -7.15 -8.25
N VAL A 285 -13.63 -8.17 -7.40
CA VAL A 285 -12.60 -9.22 -7.38
C VAL A 285 -12.54 -9.98 -8.71
N GLU A 286 -13.66 -10.33 -9.32
CA GLU A 286 -13.68 -11.03 -10.61
C GLU A 286 -13.19 -10.15 -11.76
N ILE A 287 -13.56 -8.86 -11.79
CA ILE A 287 -13.02 -7.92 -12.78
C ILE A 287 -11.51 -7.76 -12.59
N MET A 288 -11.05 -7.55 -11.34
CA MET A 288 -9.63 -7.42 -11.00
C MET A 288 -8.81 -8.64 -11.47
N LYS A 289 -9.32 -9.87 -11.26
CA LYS A 289 -8.65 -11.09 -11.74
C LYS A 289 -8.49 -11.10 -13.25
N ARG A 290 -9.51 -10.67 -14.00
CA ARG A 290 -9.42 -10.58 -15.47
C ARG A 290 -8.42 -9.51 -15.92
N MET A 291 -8.38 -8.39 -15.20
CA MET A 291 -7.45 -7.29 -15.49
C MET A 291 -5.99 -7.68 -15.24
N LEU A 292 -5.73 -8.60 -14.32
CA LEU A 292 -4.38 -9.01 -13.93
C LEU A 292 -4.07 -10.46 -14.28
N ASP A 293 -4.84 -11.09 -15.18
CA ASP A 293 -4.77 -12.54 -15.45
C ASP A 293 -3.37 -12.95 -15.91
N ASP A 294 -2.78 -12.16 -16.81
CA ASP A 294 -1.43 -12.38 -17.32
C ASP A 294 -0.37 -12.21 -16.24
N GLN A 295 -0.52 -11.26 -15.31
CA GLN A 295 0.46 -11.12 -14.23
C GLN A 295 0.28 -12.15 -13.13
N ILE A 296 -0.95 -12.51 -12.77
CA ILE A 296 -1.20 -13.54 -11.76
C ILE A 296 -0.63 -14.89 -12.23
N SER A 297 -0.52 -15.10 -13.55
CA SER A 297 0.01 -16.31 -14.18
C SER A 297 1.48 -16.24 -14.64
N ASP A 298 2.05 -15.07 -14.95
CA ASP A 298 3.41 -14.89 -15.51
C ASP A 298 4.42 -14.15 -14.57
N THR A 299 5.66 -13.98 -15.03
CA THR A 299 6.89 -13.60 -14.28
C THR A 299 7.80 -12.56 -14.98
N ARG A 300 7.32 -11.73 -15.91
CA ARG A 300 8.15 -10.71 -16.62
C ARG A 300 8.01 -9.31 -16.02
N HIS A 301 9.09 -8.50 -15.96
CA HIS A 301 9.14 -7.30 -15.08
C HIS A 301 9.71 -6.03 -15.74
N ARG A 302 9.00 -4.91 -15.58
CA ARG A 302 9.41 -3.52 -15.88
C ARG A 302 9.01 -2.56 -14.72
N SER A 303 9.20 -1.25 -14.87
CA SER A 303 9.55 -0.33 -13.76
C SER A 303 8.46 0.60 -13.29
N ALA A 304 8.15 0.50 -11.99
CA ALA A 304 7.44 1.56 -11.27
C ALA A 304 7.64 1.50 -9.75
N SER A 305 7.25 2.57 -9.07
CA SER A 305 7.19 2.65 -7.61
C SER A 305 5.83 3.21 -7.18
N SER A 306 5.20 2.61 -6.18
CA SER A 306 3.89 3.02 -5.65
C SER A 306 3.95 3.11 -4.12
N SER A 307 3.30 4.11 -3.54
CA SER A 307 3.21 4.27 -2.08
C SER A 307 1.81 3.94 -1.57
N ASP A 308 1.72 3.13 -0.52
CA ASP A 308 0.45 2.83 0.16
C ASP A 308 -0.24 4.11 0.64
N TYR A 309 -1.52 4.27 0.29
CA TYR A 309 -2.35 5.28 0.91
C TYR A 309 -2.73 4.86 2.34
N ASP A 310 -2.43 5.69 3.35
CA ASP A 310 -2.71 5.37 4.76
C ASP A 310 -4.20 4.99 4.97
N SER A 311 -4.39 3.73 5.35
CA SER A 311 -5.68 3.11 5.71
C SER A 311 -6.61 3.97 6.57
N LEU A 312 -6.11 4.58 7.66
CA LEU A 312 -6.94 5.39 8.55
C LEU A 312 -7.38 6.69 7.88
N LYS A 313 -6.51 7.27 7.04
CA LYS A 313 -6.90 8.41 6.19
C LYS A 313 -7.95 8.02 5.17
N ALA A 314 -7.79 6.87 4.49
CA ALA A 314 -8.75 6.40 3.48
C ALA A 314 -10.13 6.22 4.11
N ILE A 315 -10.21 5.47 5.21
CA ILE A 315 -11.46 5.23 5.93
C ILE A 315 -12.12 6.54 6.35
N ALA A 316 -11.35 7.49 6.90
CA ALA A 316 -11.89 8.79 7.32
C ALA A 316 -12.42 9.62 6.13
N VAL A 317 -11.76 9.56 4.97
CA VAL A 317 -12.22 10.24 3.74
C VAL A 317 -13.54 9.63 3.27
N ILE A 318 -13.64 8.30 3.19
CA ILE A 318 -14.85 7.60 2.75
C ILE A 318 -16.02 7.87 3.70
N GLN A 319 -15.82 7.76 5.02
CA GLN A 319 -16.85 8.10 6.00
C GLN A 319 -17.33 9.56 5.86
N ARG A 320 -16.41 10.50 5.59
CA ARG A 320 -16.77 11.90 5.36
C ARG A 320 -17.60 12.07 4.09
N ARG A 321 -17.21 11.40 2.99
CA ARG A 321 -17.96 11.42 1.74
C ARG A 321 -19.35 10.86 1.92
N ARG A 322 -19.47 9.73 2.63
CA ARG A 322 -20.77 9.13 2.95
C ARG A 322 -21.69 10.09 3.71
N ARG A 323 -21.16 10.82 4.70
CA ARG A 323 -21.93 11.83 5.45
C ARG A 323 -22.36 13.01 4.58
N ARG A 324 -21.57 13.39 3.58
CA ARG A 324 -21.92 14.44 2.60
C ARG A 324 -22.94 13.97 1.56
N ASN A 325 -22.96 12.66 1.29
CA ASN A 325 -23.83 12.00 0.34
C ASN A 325 -24.81 11.03 1.03
N PRO A 326 -25.74 11.52 1.88
CA PRO A 326 -26.60 10.66 2.71
C PRO A 326 -27.59 9.82 1.88
N ASN A 327 -27.94 10.30 0.69
CA ASN A 327 -28.88 9.63 -0.23
C ASN A 327 -28.18 8.66 -1.18
N TRP A 328 -26.85 8.60 -1.19
CA TRP A 328 -26.13 7.61 -1.98
C TRP A 328 -26.47 6.20 -1.49
N VAL A 329 -26.60 5.27 -2.43
CA VAL A 329 -26.91 3.86 -2.22
C VAL A 329 -25.94 3.04 -3.06
N ALA A 330 -25.36 1.99 -2.49
CA ALA A 330 -24.47 1.12 -3.24
C ALA A 330 -25.18 0.47 -4.44
N GLY A 331 -24.43 0.18 -5.50
CA GLY A 331 -24.92 -0.55 -6.68
C GLY A 331 -25.66 0.30 -7.73
N GLU A 332 -25.99 1.55 -7.44
CA GLU A 332 -26.49 2.49 -8.44
C GLU A 332 -25.30 3.22 -9.07
N SER A 333 -25.15 3.14 -10.40
CA SER A 333 -24.11 3.91 -11.06
C SER A 333 -24.55 5.36 -11.21
N SER A 334 -23.65 6.27 -10.84
CA SER A 334 -23.79 7.71 -10.99
C SER A 334 -22.96 8.28 -12.14
N ILE A 335 -22.27 7.42 -12.89
CA ILE A 335 -21.44 7.82 -14.02
C ILE A 335 -22.31 8.06 -15.26
N THR A 336 -22.09 9.20 -15.91
CA THR A 336 -22.67 9.48 -17.22
C THR A 336 -21.58 9.62 -18.29
N THR A 337 -22.00 9.66 -19.55
CA THR A 337 -21.10 9.97 -20.66
C THR A 337 -20.46 11.36 -20.47
N GLU A 338 -21.18 12.31 -19.89
CA GLU A 338 -20.67 13.64 -19.55
C GLU A 338 -19.60 13.58 -18.46
N THR A 339 -19.77 12.72 -17.44
CA THR A 339 -18.75 12.50 -16.41
C THR A 339 -17.43 12.02 -17.04
N ILE A 340 -17.51 11.00 -17.91
CA ILE A 340 -16.33 10.43 -18.58
C ILE A 340 -15.67 11.46 -19.50
N LYS A 341 -16.46 12.23 -20.27
CA LYS A 341 -15.94 13.32 -21.11
C LYS A 341 -15.24 14.40 -20.28
N SER A 342 -15.80 14.75 -19.13
CA SER A 342 -15.22 15.72 -18.20
C SER A 342 -13.90 15.23 -17.61
N ASP A 343 -13.82 13.94 -17.28
CA ASP A 343 -12.61 13.31 -16.76
C ASP A 343 -11.48 13.31 -17.79
N TYR A 344 -11.75 12.91 -19.04
CA TYR A 344 -10.76 13.02 -20.12
C TYR A 344 -10.32 14.47 -20.34
N LYS A 345 -11.26 15.42 -20.31
CA LYS A 345 -10.93 16.85 -20.46
C LYS A 345 -9.99 17.35 -19.36
N GLN A 346 -10.17 16.91 -18.11
CA GLN A 346 -9.28 17.26 -17.01
C GLN A 346 -7.87 16.69 -17.22
N LEU A 347 -7.75 15.46 -17.73
CA LEU A 347 -6.46 14.85 -18.06
C LEU A 347 -5.78 15.55 -19.23
N ASP A 348 -6.52 15.89 -20.28
CA ASP A 348 -5.98 16.59 -21.45
C ASP A 348 -5.44 17.97 -21.06
N ALA A 349 -6.18 18.72 -20.23
CA ALA A 349 -5.73 20.00 -19.70
C ALA A 349 -4.44 19.87 -18.87
N PHE A 350 -4.28 18.79 -18.11
CA PHE A 350 -3.06 18.52 -17.36
C PHE A 350 -1.88 18.19 -18.26
N LEU A 351 -2.09 17.35 -19.29
CA LEU A 351 -1.06 16.98 -20.26
C LEU A 351 -0.58 18.19 -21.08
N GLU A 352 -1.51 19.07 -21.48
CA GLU A 352 -1.18 20.33 -22.16
C GLU A 352 -0.27 21.21 -21.29
N VAL A 353 -0.62 21.40 -20.01
CA VAL A 353 0.19 22.20 -19.07
C VAL A 353 1.56 21.56 -18.83
N ALA A 354 1.63 20.24 -18.65
CA ALA A 354 2.89 19.52 -18.48
C ALA A 354 3.81 19.69 -19.71
N SER A 355 3.26 19.55 -20.92
CA SER A 355 4.01 19.73 -22.17
C SER A 355 4.50 21.17 -22.40
N THR A 356 3.81 22.17 -21.84
CA THR A 356 4.26 23.57 -21.87
C THR A 356 5.35 23.87 -20.83
N ASN A 357 5.36 23.18 -19.69
CA ASN A 357 6.37 23.36 -18.64
C ASN A 357 7.68 22.61 -18.93
N GLU A 358 7.65 21.47 -19.63
CA GLU A 358 8.85 20.76 -20.09
C GLU A 358 9.70 21.56 -21.09
N LYS A 359 9.16 22.64 -21.67
CA LYS A 359 9.95 23.57 -22.49
C LYS A 359 10.81 24.55 -21.66
N VAL A 360 10.75 24.52 -20.32
CA VAL A 360 11.44 25.51 -19.47
C VAL A 360 12.41 24.90 -18.44
N GLU A 361 12.34 23.63 -18.08
CA GLU A 361 13.29 23.05 -17.11
C GLU A 361 13.83 21.67 -17.52
N GLY A 362 15.15 21.49 -17.37
CA GLY A 362 15.88 20.26 -17.65
C GLY A 362 15.46 19.07 -16.78
N PRO A 363 16.09 17.89 -16.95
CA PRO A 363 15.51 16.60 -16.61
C PRO A 363 15.37 16.43 -15.09
N VAL A 364 14.18 16.69 -14.57
CA VAL A 364 13.76 16.25 -13.24
C VAL A 364 13.21 14.84 -13.39
N LYS A 365 13.93 13.85 -12.84
CA LYS A 365 13.45 12.46 -12.72
C LYS A 365 12.10 12.46 -12.00
N THR A 366 11.02 12.34 -12.76
CA THR A 366 9.66 12.31 -12.25
C THR A 366 9.35 10.87 -11.82
N ILE A 367 8.99 10.70 -10.55
CA ILE A 367 8.47 9.45 -10.02
C ILE A 367 6.94 9.51 -10.17
N HIS A 368 6.40 8.74 -11.11
CA HIS A 368 4.96 8.64 -11.37
C HIS A 368 4.28 7.80 -10.27
N SER A 369 3.10 8.27 -9.85
CA SER A 369 2.19 7.62 -8.88
C SER A 369 0.92 7.18 -9.59
#